data_AF-A0A7S2HCF8-F1
#
_entry.id   AF-A0A7S2HCF8-F1
#
_cell.length_a   1.000
_cell.length_b   1.000
_cell.length_c   1.000
_cell.angle_alpha   90.00
_cell.angle_beta   90.00
_cell.angle_gamma   90.00
#
_symmetry.space_group_name_H-M   'P 1'
#
loop_
_entity.id
_entity.type
_entity.pdbx_description
1 polymer ?
#
loop_
_entity_poly.entity_id
_entity_poly.type
_entity_poly.pdbx_seq_one_letter_code
_entity_poly.pdbx_strand_id
1 'polypeptide(L)'
;VRSGFDAVSGINDVRSAKLQPVQVGERTRHVDFTARAAKASDLGLALWMMVEHPQLGRLLSRCDDWKGDLDSTCLLSQDRLTMYREVVDLCHKRIFEDNLDALWEGDRAKLPGPRALEAKLFAGAAEVIHATVDGQFAGGAIIKLCQVKAFAGESGVNIGMELAKQSHTIPGHTNVVYVDSCAAAPGMHAGGAMWKVLSGMKTVCVACHSILLPGTVGFWQARGMRRFDPGSKHDREEFCAAILMRTQGLVKCELDDLQRALPPSKLPLFVWISKNLTDLDGGDPHEDYIFTPECAEEDEAEPPA
;
A
#
# COMPACT_ATOMS: atom_id res chain seq x y z
N VAL A 1 7.71 -25.30 9.03
CA VAL A 1 7.28 -24.77 7.71
C VAL A 1 6.04 -23.91 7.96
N ARG A 2 6.17 -22.58 8.02
CA ARG A 2 5.04 -21.65 8.25
C ARG A 2 4.45 -21.29 6.89
N SER A 3 3.17 -21.58 6.67
CA SER A 3 2.49 -21.39 5.39
C SER A 3 2.39 -19.90 5.04
N GLY A 4 2.63 -19.58 3.77
CA GLY A 4 2.83 -18.21 3.26
C GLY A 4 1.55 -17.41 3.00
N PHE A 5 0.43 -17.66 3.69
CA PHE A 5 -0.89 -17.19 3.27
C PHE A 5 -1.46 -15.92 3.96
N ASP A 6 -0.74 -15.24 4.84
CA ASP A 6 -1.31 -14.07 5.57
C ASP A 6 -1.20 -12.76 4.75
N ALA A 7 -2.14 -12.57 3.80
CA ALA A 7 -2.33 -11.32 3.05
C ALA A 7 -3.48 -10.44 3.61
N VAL A 8 -4.09 -10.86 4.72
CA VAL A 8 -5.17 -10.13 5.40
C VAL A 8 -4.68 -9.68 6.76
N SER A 9 -4.73 -8.38 6.98
CA SER A 9 -4.41 -7.78 8.27
C SER A 9 -5.70 -7.38 8.96
N GLY A 10 -6.06 -8.13 10.00
CA GLY A 10 -7.23 -7.86 10.83
C GLY A 10 -6.91 -6.82 11.91
N ILE A 11 -7.60 -5.68 11.90
CA ILE A 11 -7.64 -4.77 13.05
C ILE A 11 -8.83 -5.19 13.91
N ASN A 12 -8.57 -5.97 14.95
CA ASN A 12 -9.59 -6.35 15.91
C ASN A 12 -9.82 -5.21 16.90
N ASP A 13 -11.07 -4.77 17.00
CA ASP A 13 -11.53 -3.78 17.97
C ASP A 13 -10.78 -2.42 17.90
N VAL A 14 -11.15 -1.61 16.91
CA VAL A 14 -10.65 -0.23 16.71
C VAL A 14 -10.84 0.68 17.94
N ARG A 15 -11.77 0.37 18.86
CA ARG A 15 -12.00 1.18 20.07
C ARG A 15 -10.92 0.93 21.13
N SER A 16 -10.43 -0.31 21.22
CA SER A 16 -9.28 -0.64 22.08
C SER A 16 -8.02 0.16 21.71
N ALA A 17 -7.83 0.49 20.43
CA ALA A 17 -6.71 1.30 19.95
C ALA A 17 -6.83 2.80 20.26
N LYS A 18 -8.01 3.28 20.69
CA LYS A 18 -8.29 4.67 21.08
C LYS A 18 -8.38 4.90 22.59
N LEU A 19 -8.41 3.84 23.40
CA LEU A 19 -8.40 3.97 24.85
C LEU A 19 -6.96 4.24 25.34
N GLN A 20 -6.86 5.26 26.18
CA GLN A 20 -5.65 6.02 26.54
C GLN A 20 -4.46 5.18 27.08
N PRO A 21 -3.22 5.72 26.99
CA PRO A 21 -2.07 5.16 27.68
C PRO A 21 -2.31 5.19 29.20
N VAL A 22 -2.52 4.03 29.80
CA VAL A 22 -2.38 3.87 31.25
C VAL A 22 -0.87 3.89 31.52
N GLN A 23 -0.37 5.00 32.07
CA GLN A 23 0.95 5.01 32.68
C GLN A 23 0.93 4.12 33.93
N VAL A 24 1.33 2.86 33.79
CA VAL A 24 1.96 2.10 34.87
C VAL A 24 2.93 1.09 34.23
N GLY A 25 4.23 1.40 34.30
CA GLY A 25 5.31 0.43 34.58
C GLY A 25 5.49 -0.84 33.73
N GLU A 26 4.74 -1.08 32.66
CA GLU A 26 4.89 -2.26 31.82
C GLU A 26 5.06 -1.86 30.36
N ARG A 27 6.13 -2.37 29.73
CA ARG A 27 6.42 -2.21 28.31
C ARG A 27 5.18 -2.60 27.49
N THR A 28 4.50 -1.60 26.95
CA THR A 28 3.50 -1.78 25.90
C THR A 28 4.20 -2.40 24.70
N ARG A 29 3.95 -3.69 24.44
CA ARG A 29 4.25 -4.26 23.13
C ARG A 29 3.22 -3.71 22.16
N HIS A 30 3.59 -2.70 21.40
CA HIS A 30 2.93 -2.47 20.13
C HIS A 30 3.08 -3.76 19.32
N VAL A 31 1.99 -4.27 18.75
CA VAL A 31 2.10 -5.34 17.77
C VAL A 31 2.79 -4.69 16.58
N ASP A 32 4.11 -4.86 16.50
CA ASP A 32 4.90 -4.36 15.39
C ASP A 32 4.34 -4.94 14.11
N PHE A 33 3.71 -4.07 13.32
CA PHE A 33 3.19 -4.43 12.03
C PHE A 33 4.38 -4.47 11.06
N THR A 34 5.07 -5.61 11.04
CA THR A 34 5.96 -5.93 9.93
C THR A 34 5.09 -6.38 8.77
N ALA A 35 4.69 -5.43 7.91
CA ALA A 35 4.34 -5.77 6.54
C ALA A 35 5.48 -6.65 6.01
N ARG A 36 5.17 -7.82 5.46
CA ARG A 36 6.22 -8.66 4.88
C ARG A 36 6.93 -7.80 3.86
N ALA A 37 8.24 -7.64 4.01
CA ALA A 37 9.08 -7.02 3.01
C ALA A 37 8.87 -7.79 1.70
N ALA A 38 7.96 -7.30 0.86
CA ALA A 38 7.75 -7.83 -0.45
C ALA A 38 9.03 -7.48 -1.21
N LYS A 39 9.95 -8.45 -1.33
CA LYS A 39 10.91 -8.49 -2.42
C LYS A 39 10.09 -8.66 -3.70
N ALA A 40 9.48 -7.58 -4.14
CA ALA A 40 8.55 -7.51 -5.25
C ALA A 40 9.23 -6.90 -6.49
N SER A 41 10.50 -7.21 -6.70
CA SER A 41 11.13 -7.10 -8.01
C SER A 41 11.33 -8.54 -8.48
N ASP A 42 10.62 -8.93 -9.52
CA ASP A 42 10.93 -10.07 -10.39
C ASP A 42 10.99 -11.50 -9.82
N LEU A 43 10.76 -11.72 -8.53
CA LEU A 43 10.41 -13.08 -8.10
C LEU A 43 8.96 -13.31 -8.48
N GLY A 44 8.74 -14.06 -9.57
CA GLY A 44 7.46 -14.68 -9.91
C GLY A 44 6.88 -15.48 -8.75
N LEU A 45 6.39 -14.79 -7.73
CA LEU A 45 5.64 -15.30 -6.61
C LEU A 45 4.25 -15.60 -7.16
N ALA A 46 4.24 -16.66 -7.94
CA ALA A 46 3.09 -17.42 -8.31
C ALA A 46 2.13 -17.50 -7.13
N LEU A 47 0.95 -16.92 -7.30
CA LEU A 47 -0.17 -17.24 -6.45
C LEU A 47 -0.44 -18.73 -6.66
N TRP A 48 -0.07 -19.52 -5.65
CA TRP A 48 -0.39 -20.93 -5.61
C TRP A 48 -1.85 -21.03 -5.23
N MET A 49 -2.67 -21.36 -6.21
CA MET A 49 -4.07 -21.64 -6.02
C MET A 49 -4.31 -23.11 -6.24
N MET A 50 -5.21 -23.69 -5.47
CA MET A 50 -5.54 -25.09 -5.69
C MET A 50 -6.65 -25.17 -6.76
N VAL A 51 -6.49 -26.05 -7.75
CA VAL A 51 -7.33 -26.18 -8.95
C VAL A 51 -7.84 -27.60 -9.00
N GLU A 52 -9.13 -27.79 -9.26
CA GLU A 52 -9.71 -29.13 -9.38
C GLU A 52 -9.54 -29.64 -10.82
N HIS A 53 -8.59 -30.56 -11.01
CA HIS A 53 -8.32 -31.21 -12.28
C HIS A 53 -9.26 -32.42 -12.46
N PRO A 54 -9.94 -32.56 -13.61
CA PRO A 54 -11.03 -33.52 -13.79
C PRO A 54 -10.63 -34.99 -13.60
N GLN A 55 -9.35 -35.32 -13.73
CA GLN A 55 -8.84 -36.68 -13.55
C GLN A 55 -7.94 -36.85 -12.30
N LEU A 56 -7.43 -35.75 -11.75
CA LEU A 56 -6.37 -35.78 -10.72
C LEU A 56 -6.82 -35.19 -9.38
N GLY A 57 -8.05 -34.66 -9.30
CA GLY A 57 -8.56 -34.01 -8.11
C GLY A 57 -7.92 -32.66 -7.86
N ARG A 58 -7.77 -32.26 -6.60
CA ARG A 58 -7.28 -30.93 -6.20
C ARG A 58 -5.75 -30.86 -6.33
N LEU A 59 -5.26 -30.00 -7.21
CA LEU A 59 -3.84 -29.77 -7.48
C LEU A 59 -3.45 -28.36 -7.07
N LEU A 60 -2.21 -28.14 -6.63
CA LEU A 60 -1.67 -26.78 -6.47
C LEU A 60 -1.20 -26.28 -7.85
N SER A 61 -1.86 -25.26 -8.40
CA SER A 61 -1.46 -24.59 -9.64
C SER A 61 -0.86 -23.23 -9.33
N ARG A 62 0.21 -22.92 -10.05
CA ARG A 62 0.84 -21.61 -10.03
C ARG A 62 0.14 -20.75 -11.09
N CYS A 63 -0.36 -19.57 -10.70
CA CYS A 63 -0.93 -18.66 -11.68
C CYS A 63 -0.07 -17.42 -11.85
N ASP A 64 0.44 -17.27 -13.06
CA ASP A 64 1.31 -16.18 -13.46
C ASP A 64 0.48 -14.96 -13.94
N ASP A 65 -0.81 -15.13 -14.28
CA ASP A 65 -1.67 -14.11 -14.91
C ASP A 65 -3.18 -14.19 -14.55
N TRP A 66 -3.53 -14.50 -13.28
CA TRP A 66 -4.95 -14.70 -12.95
C TRP A 66 -5.76 -13.39 -12.94
N LYS A 67 -6.62 -13.20 -13.95
CA LYS A 67 -7.73 -12.23 -13.95
C LYS A 67 -8.99 -12.87 -13.37
N GLY A 68 -9.02 -13.00 -12.05
CA GLY A 68 -10.05 -13.77 -11.33
C GLY A 68 -11.18 -12.98 -10.71
N ASP A 69 -12.26 -13.70 -10.43
CA ASP A 69 -13.28 -13.35 -9.45
C ASP A 69 -13.13 -14.21 -8.18
N LEU A 70 -13.88 -13.86 -7.13
CA LEU A 70 -13.95 -14.61 -5.87
C LEU A 70 -14.80 -15.90 -5.98
N ASP A 71 -15.12 -16.36 -7.19
CA ASP A 71 -15.97 -17.53 -7.42
C ASP A 71 -15.21 -18.87 -7.22
N SER A 72 -15.90 -20.00 -7.42
CA SER A 72 -15.62 -21.38 -6.97
C SER A 72 -14.25 -21.99 -7.29
N THR A 73 -13.37 -21.26 -7.96
CA THR A 73 -11.99 -21.64 -8.28
C THR A 73 -10.97 -21.07 -7.30
N CYS A 74 -11.36 -20.11 -6.44
CA CYS A 74 -10.50 -19.53 -5.42
C CYS A 74 -10.55 -20.34 -4.12
N LEU A 75 -9.43 -20.96 -3.72
CA LEU A 75 -9.36 -21.75 -2.48
C LEU A 75 -8.89 -20.88 -1.32
N LEU A 76 -9.86 -20.14 -0.79
CA LEU A 76 -9.77 -19.41 0.46
C LEU A 76 -10.64 -20.11 1.51
N SER A 77 -10.25 -20.01 2.79
CA SER A 77 -11.17 -20.34 3.89
C SER A 77 -12.43 -19.46 3.77
N GLN A 78 -13.60 -20.00 4.13
CA GLN A 78 -14.85 -19.25 4.09
C GLN A 78 -14.78 -17.92 4.87
N ASP A 79 -14.04 -17.88 5.98
CA ASP A 79 -13.86 -16.67 6.78
C ASP A 79 -13.14 -15.57 6.01
N ARG A 80 -12.02 -15.90 5.34
CA ARG A 80 -11.28 -14.94 4.48
C ARG A 80 -12.08 -14.48 3.28
N LEU A 81 -12.80 -15.40 2.65
CA LEU A 81 -13.71 -15.07 1.54
C LEU A 81 -14.77 -14.07 2.02
N THR A 82 -15.29 -14.26 3.22
CA THR A 82 -16.25 -13.34 3.86
C THR A 82 -15.61 -11.98 4.10
N MET A 83 -14.40 -11.92 4.68
CA MET A 83 -13.67 -10.66 4.88
C MET A 83 -13.43 -9.91 3.56
N TYR A 84 -13.01 -10.60 2.50
CA TYR A 84 -12.81 -9.96 1.19
C TYR A 84 -14.10 -9.41 0.60
N ARG A 85 -15.19 -10.17 0.67
CA ARG A 85 -16.51 -9.71 0.22
C ARG A 85 -16.97 -8.51 1.01
N GLU A 86 -16.85 -8.53 2.33
CA GLU A 86 -17.20 -7.39 3.18
C GLU A 86 -16.44 -6.11 2.80
N VAL A 87 -15.12 -6.21 2.57
CA VAL A 87 -14.31 -5.08 2.12
C VAL A 87 -14.70 -4.60 0.73
N VAL A 88 -14.88 -5.51 -0.22
CA VAL A 88 -15.30 -5.20 -1.60
C VAL A 88 -16.66 -4.52 -1.61
N ASP A 89 -17.66 -5.09 -0.95
CA ASP A 89 -19.03 -4.58 -0.91
C ASP A 89 -19.09 -3.19 -0.26
N LEU A 90 -18.38 -3.00 0.86
CA LEU A 90 -18.34 -1.70 1.52
C LEU A 90 -17.60 -0.65 0.68
N CYS A 91 -16.45 -1.00 0.09
CA CYS A 91 -15.74 -0.09 -0.80
C CYS A 91 -16.59 0.25 -2.02
N HIS A 92 -17.26 -0.74 -2.61
CA HIS A 92 -18.13 -0.55 -3.76
C HIS A 92 -19.24 0.45 -3.45
N LYS A 93 -19.97 0.17 -2.36
CA LYS A 93 -21.06 1.02 -1.91
C LYS A 93 -20.60 2.44 -1.59
N ARG A 94 -19.58 2.59 -0.75
CA ARG A 94 -19.16 3.91 -0.23
C ARG A 94 -18.45 4.78 -1.27
N ILE A 95 -17.76 4.18 -2.24
CA ILE A 95 -17.02 4.91 -3.28
C ILE A 95 -17.94 5.18 -4.47
N PHE A 96 -18.70 4.19 -4.92
CA PHE A 96 -19.48 4.25 -6.17
C PHE A 96 -20.96 4.51 -5.93
N GLU A 97 -21.66 3.65 -5.18
CA GLU A 97 -23.13 3.74 -5.06
C GLU A 97 -23.60 4.98 -4.30
N ASP A 98 -23.02 5.25 -3.14
CA ASP A 98 -23.38 6.39 -2.29
C ASP A 98 -23.06 7.74 -2.95
N ASN A 99 -22.21 7.75 -3.98
CA ASN A 99 -21.81 8.94 -4.73
C ASN A 99 -22.26 8.87 -6.20
N LEU A 100 -23.28 8.06 -6.51
CA LEU A 100 -23.79 7.87 -7.86
C LEU A 100 -24.16 9.19 -8.53
N ASP A 101 -24.89 10.06 -7.83
CA ASP A 101 -25.31 11.34 -8.40
C ASP A 101 -24.13 12.29 -8.62
N ALA A 102 -23.23 12.35 -7.64
CA ALA A 102 -22.11 13.29 -7.64
C ALA A 102 -20.99 12.93 -8.65
N LEU A 103 -20.77 11.64 -8.89
CA LEU A 103 -19.67 11.15 -9.74
C LEU A 103 -20.14 10.65 -11.11
N TRP A 104 -21.41 10.26 -11.24
CA TRP A 104 -21.92 9.54 -12.42
C TRP A 104 -23.25 10.08 -12.94
N GLU A 105 -23.67 11.27 -12.50
CA GLU A 105 -24.88 11.95 -12.98
C GLU A 105 -26.16 11.12 -12.77
N GLY A 106 -26.16 10.21 -11.79
CA GLY A 106 -27.27 9.29 -11.55
C GLY A 106 -27.27 8.04 -12.44
N ASP A 107 -26.32 7.91 -13.38
CA ASP A 107 -26.30 6.81 -14.34
C ASP A 107 -25.60 5.56 -13.78
N ARG A 108 -26.41 4.65 -13.23
CA ARG A 108 -25.94 3.38 -12.66
C ARG A 108 -25.23 2.49 -13.68
N ALA A 109 -25.50 2.62 -14.99
CA ALA A 109 -24.85 1.81 -16.01
C ALA A 109 -23.35 2.15 -16.19
N LYS A 110 -22.93 3.35 -15.76
CA LYS A 110 -21.52 3.78 -15.76
C LYS A 110 -20.73 3.27 -14.54
N LEU A 111 -21.41 2.75 -13.52
CA LEU A 111 -20.74 2.27 -12.31
C LEU A 111 -19.91 1.02 -12.61
N PRO A 112 -18.64 0.97 -12.18
CA PRO A 112 -17.92 -0.29 -12.08
C PRO A 112 -18.72 -1.26 -11.20
N GLY A 113 -18.91 -2.51 -11.64
CA GLY A 113 -19.52 -3.53 -10.79
C GLY A 113 -18.59 -3.97 -9.65
N PRO A 114 -19.10 -4.68 -8.62
CA PRO A 114 -18.28 -5.23 -7.54
C PRO A 114 -17.09 -6.07 -8.03
N ARG A 115 -17.28 -6.82 -9.12
CA ARG A 115 -16.22 -7.59 -9.80
C ARG A 115 -15.00 -6.74 -10.21
N ALA A 116 -15.18 -5.45 -10.50
CA ALA A 116 -14.07 -4.57 -10.81
C ALA A 116 -13.19 -4.26 -9.59
N LEU A 117 -13.77 -4.28 -8.38
CA LEU A 117 -13.02 -4.20 -7.12
C LEU A 117 -12.41 -5.56 -6.74
N GLU A 118 -13.14 -6.66 -6.95
CA GLU A 118 -12.62 -8.02 -6.71
C GLU A 118 -11.36 -8.28 -7.53
N ALA A 119 -11.34 -7.89 -8.81
CA ALA A 119 -10.17 -8.02 -9.66
C ALA A 119 -8.92 -7.33 -9.09
N LYS A 120 -9.08 -6.32 -8.23
CA LYS A 120 -7.96 -5.63 -7.58
C LYS A 120 -7.33 -6.44 -6.46
N LEU A 121 -8.08 -7.35 -5.82
CA LEU A 121 -7.56 -8.27 -4.80
C LEU A 121 -6.53 -9.24 -5.40
N PHE A 122 -6.66 -9.52 -6.69
CA PHE A 122 -5.80 -10.46 -7.42
C PHE A 122 -4.68 -9.76 -8.19
N ALA A 123 -4.61 -8.43 -8.13
CA ALA A 123 -3.43 -7.72 -8.62
C ALA A 123 -2.22 -8.11 -7.75
N GLY A 124 -1.10 -8.46 -8.38
CA GLY A 124 0.14 -8.78 -7.66
C GLY A 124 0.48 -7.72 -6.60
N ALA A 125 0.93 -8.18 -5.42
CA ALA A 125 1.25 -7.34 -4.25
C ALA A 125 0.05 -6.61 -3.60
N ALA A 126 -1.19 -7.04 -3.86
CA ALA A 126 -2.35 -6.57 -3.12
C ALA A 126 -2.39 -7.11 -1.67
N GLU A 127 -2.71 -6.25 -0.72
CA GLU A 127 -3.03 -6.60 0.66
C GLU A 127 -4.41 -6.04 1.05
N VAL A 128 -5.08 -6.71 1.98
CA VAL A 128 -6.39 -6.27 2.49
C VAL A 128 -6.31 -5.95 3.97
N ILE A 129 -6.78 -4.76 4.31
CA ILE A 129 -7.06 -4.36 5.69
C ILE A 129 -8.54 -4.61 5.95
N HIS A 130 -8.84 -5.43 6.95
CA HIS A 130 -10.19 -5.66 7.46
C HIS A 130 -10.26 -5.14 8.89
N ALA A 131 -11.12 -4.16 9.13
CA ALA A 131 -11.22 -3.50 10.44
C ALA A 131 -12.56 -3.80 11.09
N THR A 132 -12.53 -4.18 12.37
CA THR A 132 -13.71 -4.45 13.18
C THR A 132 -13.81 -3.54 14.40
N VAL A 133 -15.04 -3.31 14.86
CA VAL A 133 -15.38 -2.62 16.11
C VAL A 133 -16.33 -3.52 16.87
N ASP A 134 -15.99 -3.91 18.10
CA ASP A 134 -16.82 -4.81 18.92
C ASP A 134 -17.21 -6.11 18.17
N GLY A 135 -16.28 -6.66 17.38
CA GLY A 135 -16.48 -7.88 16.57
C GLY A 135 -17.30 -7.68 15.29
N GLN A 136 -17.78 -6.46 15.00
CA GLN A 136 -18.53 -6.14 13.78
C GLN A 136 -17.62 -5.47 12.75
N PHE A 137 -17.80 -5.80 11.48
CA PHE A 137 -17.08 -5.17 10.38
C PHE A 137 -17.37 -3.66 10.31
N ALA A 138 -16.32 -2.85 10.33
CA ALA A 138 -16.39 -1.39 10.48
C ALA A 138 -15.71 -0.64 9.33
N GLY A 139 -14.87 -1.30 8.54
CA GLY A 139 -14.16 -0.68 7.43
C GLY A 139 -13.15 -1.61 6.80
N GLY A 140 -12.71 -1.28 5.60
CA GLY A 140 -11.60 -1.98 4.99
C GLY A 140 -10.88 -1.18 3.92
N ALA A 141 -9.73 -1.69 3.54
CA ALA A 141 -8.94 -1.14 2.45
C ALA A 141 -8.32 -2.25 1.60
N ILE A 142 -8.24 -2.01 0.31
CA ILE A 142 -7.43 -2.75 -0.65
C ILE A 142 -6.23 -1.87 -0.95
N ILE A 143 -5.04 -2.35 -0.60
CA ILE A 143 -3.79 -1.64 -0.83
C ILE A 143 -2.85 -2.46 -1.71
N LYS A 144 -1.86 -1.82 -2.28
CA LYS A 144 -0.80 -2.46 -3.06
C LYS A 144 0.55 -1.99 -2.55
N LEU A 145 1.49 -2.91 -2.42
CA LEU A 145 2.89 -2.57 -2.21
C LEU A 145 3.56 -2.41 -3.58
N CYS A 146 3.71 -1.15 -4.01
CA CYS A 146 4.34 -0.80 -5.27
C CYS A 146 5.85 -0.67 -5.07
N GLN A 147 6.64 -1.29 -5.93
CA GLN A 147 8.05 -1.01 -6.03
C GLN A 147 8.29 0.16 -6.96
N VAL A 148 9.02 1.15 -6.45
CA VAL A 148 9.33 2.38 -7.15
C VAL A 148 10.83 2.44 -7.33
N LYS A 149 11.25 2.73 -8.56
CA LYS A 149 12.66 2.98 -8.85
C LYS A 149 13.18 4.09 -7.93
N ALA A 150 14.31 3.82 -7.32
CA ALA A 150 14.97 4.73 -6.41
C ALA A 150 16.48 4.62 -6.58
N PHE A 151 17.19 5.57 -6.00
CA PHE A 151 18.64 5.57 -5.97
C PHE A 151 19.10 5.71 -4.53
N ALA A 152 20.18 5.02 -4.17
CA ALA A 152 20.83 5.18 -2.88
C ALA A 152 22.07 6.07 -3.00
N GLY A 153 22.23 6.97 -2.02
CA GLY A 153 23.40 7.82 -1.84
C GLY A 153 24.37 7.28 -0.80
N GLU A 154 25.62 7.74 -0.85
CA GLU A 154 26.58 7.51 0.24
C GLU A 154 26.07 8.14 1.54
N SER A 155 25.96 7.34 2.60
CA SER A 155 25.49 7.80 3.90
C SER A 155 26.44 8.86 4.46
N GLY A 156 25.99 10.12 4.46
CA GLY A 156 26.71 11.24 5.03
C GLY A 156 25.75 12.12 5.81
N VAL A 157 25.87 12.07 7.14
CA VAL A 157 25.16 13.00 8.03
C VAL A 157 25.58 14.42 7.64
N ASN A 158 24.64 15.22 7.12
CA ASN A 158 24.79 16.62 6.68
C ASN A 158 25.31 16.86 5.25
N ILE A 159 25.01 16.00 4.28
CA ILE A 159 25.18 16.39 2.86
C ILE A 159 24.09 17.42 2.51
N GLY A 160 24.49 18.62 2.07
CA GLY A 160 23.55 19.63 1.58
C GLY A 160 22.72 19.09 0.41
N MET A 161 21.46 19.54 0.27
CA MET A 161 20.49 18.99 -0.69
C MET A 161 21.00 18.93 -2.15
N GLU A 162 21.86 19.87 -2.56
CA GLU A 162 22.48 19.90 -3.89
C GLU A 162 23.57 18.82 -4.08
N LEU A 163 24.36 18.54 -3.04
CA LEU A 163 25.36 17.45 -3.07
C LEU A 163 24.67 16.08 -3.01
N ALA A 164 23.57 15.96 -2.26
CA ALA A 164 22.79 14.75 -2.20
C ALA A 164 22.28 14.36 -3.59
N LYS A 165 21.74 15.31 -4.38
CA LYS A 165 21.28 15.02 -5.75
C LYS A 165 22.34 14.39 -6.65
N GLN A 166 23.63 14.65 -6.39
CA GLN A 166 24.76 14.16 -7.18
C GLN A 166 25.34 12.83 -6.66
N SER A 167 25.11 12.49 -5.39
CA SER A 167 25.70 11.30 -4.75
C SER A 167 24.87 10.01 -4.88
N HIS A 168 23.63 10.09 -5.35
CA HIS A 168 22.73 8.93 -5.45
C HIS A 168 22.97 8.16 -6.75
N THR A 169 24.05 7.39 -6.80
CA THR A 169 24.50 6.67 -8.00
C THR A 169 24.11 5.20 -8.01
N ILE A 170 23.69 4.63 -6.89
CA ILE A 170 23.36 3.20 -6.78
C ILE A 170 21.88 3.01 -7.13
N PRO A 171 21.53 2.45 -8.30
CA PRO A 171 20.14 2.21 -8.65
C PRO A 171 19.55 1.06 -7.81
N GLY A 172 18.24 1.13 -7.59
CA GLY A 172 17.50 0.15 -6.82
C GLY A 172 16.01 0.45 -6.78
N HIS A 173 15.34 -0.18 -5.83
CA HIS A 173 13.90 -0.06 -5.63
C HIS A 173 13.58 0.23 -4.17
N THR A 174 12.53 1.00 -3.95
CA THR A 174 11.91 1.18 -2.64
C THR A 174 10.42 0.88 -2.69
N ASN A 175 9.84 0.60 -1.52
CA ASN A 175 8.42 0.26 -1.41
C ASN A 175 7.58 1.51 -1.10
N VAL A 176 6.42 1.59 -1.75
CA VAL A 176 5.37 2.58 -1.51
C VAL A 176 4.05 1.86 -1.29
N VAL A 177 3.26 2.32 -0.32
CA VAL A 177 1.88 1.84 -0.15
C VAL A 177 0.98 2.63 -1.08
N TYR A 178 0.29 1.96 -1.99
CA TYR A 178 -0.77 2.54 -2.78
C TYR A 178 -2.14 2.12 -2.23
N VAL A 179 -2.93 3.09 -1.78
CA VAL A 179 -4.32 2.85 -1.33
C VAL A 179 -5.22 2.87 -2.55
N ASP A 180 -5.60 1.68 -3.03
CA ASP A 180 -6.44 1.54 -4.21
C ASP A 180 -7.92 1.78 -3.89
N SER A 181 -8.38 1.24 -2.75
CA SER A 181 -9.75 1.43 -2.26
C SER A 181 -9.74 1.43 -0.74
N CYS A 182 -10.46 2.36 -0.11
CA CYS A 182 -10.53 2.44 1.34
C CYS A 182 -11.87 3.07 1.74
N ALA A 183 -12.60 2.38 2.60
CA ALA A 183 -13.91 2.82 3.05
C ALA A 183 -14.16 2.43 4.52
N ALA A 184 -14.86 3.30 5.23
CA ALA A 184 -15.32 3.03 6.59
C ALA A 184 -16.85 3.13 6.64
N ALA A 185 -17.46 2.29 7.48
CA ALA A 185 -18.85 2.39 7.83
C ALA A 185 -19.13 3.73 8.56
N PRO A 186 -20.23 4.43 8.23
CA PRO A 186 -20.59 5.67 8.91
C PRO A 186 -20.66 5.50 10.44
N GLY A 187 -20.16 6.48 11.18
CA GLY A 187 -20.20 6.48 12.65
C GLY A 187 -19.21 5.53 13.35
N MET A 188 -18.57 4.60 12.64
CA MET A 188 -17.65 3.62 13.25
C MET A 188 -16.22 4.14 13.41
N HIS A 189 -15.88 5.27 12.78
CA HIS A 189 -14.56 5.90 12.82
C HIS A 189 -13.37 4.98 12.46
N ALA A 190 -13.60 3.92 11.69
CA ALA A 190 -12.57 2.95 11.29
C ALA A 190 -11.47 3.57 10.42
N GLY A 191 -11.77 4.63 9.66
CA GLY A 191 -10.81 5.30 8.78
C GLY A 191 -9.55 5.79 9.49
N GLY A 192 -9.66 6.26 10.73
CA GLY A 192 -8.49 6.69 11.50
C GLY A 192 -7.58 5.53 11.92
N ALA A 193 -8.15 4.35 12.21
CA ALA A 193 -7.37 3.17 12.58
C ALA A 193 -6.72 2.52 11.36
N MET A 194 -7.44 2.42 10.24
CA MET A 194 -6.85 1.99 8.97
C MET A 194 -5.69 2.92 8.57
N TRP A 195 -5.87 4.23 8.70
CA TRP A 195 -4.78 5.18 8.46
C TRP A 195 -3.56 4.92 9.35
N LYS A 196 -3.76 4.67 10.65
CA LYS A 196 -2.66 4.36 11.57
C LYS A 196 -1.85 3.15 11.11
N VAL A 197 -2.52 2.11 10.62
CA VAL A 197 -1.86 0.93 10.04
C VAL A 197 -1.07 1.33 8.79
N LEU A 198 -1.69 2.01 7.84
CA LEU A 198 -1.06 2.45 6.60
C LEU A 198 0.17 3.33 6.83
N SER A 199 0.07 4.30 7.73
CA SER A 199 1.15 5.23 8.06
C SER A 199 2.29 4.57 8.85
N GLY A 200 2.05 3.41 9.45
CA GLY A 200 3.05 2.64 10.19
C GLY A 200 3.75 1.57 9.34
N MET A 201 3.40 1.42 8.07
CA MET A 201 4.08 0.48 7.18
C MET A 201 5.49 0.97 6.84
N LYS A 202 6.42 0.03 6.65
CA LYS A 202 7.83 0.32 6.33
C LYS A 202 8.03 0.75 4.88
N THR A 203 7.51 1.92 4.52
CA THR A 203 7.55 2.47 3.16
C THR A 203 7.97 3.94 3.17
N VAL A 204 8.51 4.42 2.05
CA VAL A 204 8.97 5.82 1.96
C VAL A 204 7.79 6.81 1.90
N CYS A 205 6.65 6.38 1.37
CA CYS A 205 5.42 7.16 1.33
C CYS A 205 4.17 6.28 1.21
N VAL A 206 3.01 6.92 1.38
CA VAL A 206 1.68 6.37 1.09
C VAL A 206 1.04 7.23 0.01
N ALA A 207 0.52 6.61 -1.05
CA ALA A 207 -0.07 7.30 -2.20
C ALA A 207 -1.49 6.82 -2.49
N CYS A 208 -2.32 7.69 -3.06
CA CYS A 208 -3.62 7.31 -3.61
C CYS A 208 -4.05 8.25 -4.73
N HIS A 209 -4.89 7.75 -5.63
CA HIS A 209 -5.62 8.58 -6.58
C HIS A 209 -7.02 8.85 -6.03
N SER A 210 -7.24 10.06 -5.51
CA SER A 210 -8.49 10.37 -4.82
C SER A 210 -9.56 10.87 -5.78
N ILE A 211 -10.77 10.34 -5.65
CA ILE A 211 -11.97 11.02 -6.13
C ILE A 211 -12.10 12.37 -5.42
N LEU A 212 -12.47 13.42 -6.15
CA LEU A 212 -12.49 14.80 -5.66
C LEU A 212 -13.77 15.13 -4.88
N LEU A 213 -14.26 14.18 -4.09
CA LEU A 213 -15.34 14.44 -3.15
C LEU A 213 -14.79 15.23 -1.95
N PRO A 214 -15.42 16.34 -1.54
CA PRO A 214 -14.90 17.20 -0.48
C PRO A 214 -14.60 16.46 0.83
N GLY A 215 -15.48 15.53 1.23
CA GLY A 215 -15.28 14.73 2.46
C GLY A 215 -14.08 13.78 2.37
N THR A 216 -13.86 13.15 1.21
CA THR A 216 -12.74 12.23 0.97
C THR A 216 -11.42 13.00 0.92
N VAL A 217 -11.37 14.09 0.15
CA VAL A 217 -10.18 14.95 0.07
C VAL A 217 -9.85 15.56 1.42
N GLY A 218 -10.87 16.05 2.15
CA GLY A 218 -10.72 16.59 3.49
C GLY A 218 -10.17 15.56 4.47
N PHE A 219 -10.60 14.31 4.40
CA PHE A 219 -10.03 13.23 5.19
C PHE A 219 -8.53 13.03 4.90
N TRP A 220 -8.13 12.92 3.64
CA TRP A 220 -6.72 12.73 3.26
C TRP A 220 -5.84 13.91 3.68
N GLN A 221 -6.29 15.13 3.42
CA GLN A 221 -5.57 16.34 3.82
C GLN A 221 -5.45 16.47 5.33
N ALA A 222 -6.47 16.11 6.09
CA ALA A 222 -6.40 16.07 7.56
C ALA A 222 -5.40 15.03 8.09
N ARG A 223 -5.02 14.04 7.27
CA ARG A 223 -3.92 13.09 7.56
C ARG A 223 -2.56 13.54 7.05
N GLY A 224 -2.49 14.73 6.46
CA GLY A 224 -1.26 15.30 5.92
C GLY A 224 -0.92 14.85 4.50
N MET A 225 -1.82 14.16 3.80
CA MET A 225 -1.64 13.91 2.37
C MET A 225 -1.70 15.23 1.60
N ARG A 226 -0.83 15.37 0.63
CA ARG A 226 -0.76 16.52 -0.27
C ARG A 226 -0.99 16.07 -1.69
N ARG A 227 -1.64 16.93 -2.48
CA ARG A 227 -1.76 16.72 -3.92
C ARG A 227 -0.42 17.03 -4.57
N PHE A 228 0.05 16.15 -5.44
CA PHE A 228 1.21 16.35 -6.29
C PHE A 228 0.79 16.24 -7.76
N ASP A 229 1.27 17.15 -8.59
CA ASP A 229 1.13 17.12 -10.04
C ASP A 229 2.46 16.71 -10.69
N PRO A 230 2.54 15.50 -11.31
CA PRO A 230 3.74 15.07 -12.03
C PRO A 230 4.16 16.03 -13.17
N GLY A 231 3.23 16.80 -13.74
CA GLY A 231 3.54 17.81 -14.76
C GLY A 231 4.21 19.07 -14.18
N SER A 232 4.04 19.33 -12.88
CA SER A 232 4.59 20.51 -12.20
C SER A 232 6.06 20.28 -11.86
N LYS A 233 6.95 21.17 -12.33
CA LYS A 233 8.37 21.14 -11.92
C LYS A 233 8.53 21.35 -10.41
N HIS A 234 7.71 22.23 -9.84
CA HIS A 234 7.76 22.55 -8.41
C HIS A 234 7.40 21.33 -7.55
N ASP A 235 6.31 20.64 -7.89
CA ASP A 235 5.83 19.47 -7.15
C ASP A 235 6.83 18.30 -7.24
N ARG A 236 7.49 18.13 -8.38
CA ARG A 236 8.56 17.13 -8.56
C ARG A 236 9.75 17.42 -7.65
N GLU A 237 10.22 18.67 -7.61
CA GLU A 237 11.32 19.08 -6.72
C GLU A 237 10.95 18.95 -5.25
N GLU A 238 9.73 19.35 -4.88
CA GLU A 238 9.22 19.26 -3.52
C GLU A 238 9.06 17.81 -3.05
N PHE A 239 8.52 16.94 -3.89
CA PHE A 239 8.41 15.50 -3.59
C PHE A 239 9.78 14.89 -3.33
N CYS A 240 10.73 15.10 -4.25
CA CYS A 240 12.09 14.58 -4.14
C CYS A 240 12.78 15.09 -2.87
N ALA A 241 12.68 16.39 -2.58
CA ALA A 241 13.20 16.98 -1.35
C ALA A 241 12.57 16.37 -0.09
N ALA A 242 11.26 16.13 -0.08
CA ALA A 242 10.57 15.53 1.06
C ALA A 242 11.00 14.08 1.31
N ILE A 243 11.19 13.26 0.26
CA ILE A 243 11.72 11.89 0.39
C ILE A 243 13.17 11.91 0.91
N LEU A 244 14.02 12.79 0.36
CA LEU A 244 15.39 12.96 0.85
C LEU A 244 15.41 13.36 2.32
N MET A 245 14.58 14.32 2.74
CA MET A 245 14.49 14.71 4.16
C MET A 245 14.03 13.54 5.04
N ARG A 246 13.00 12.79 4.60
CA ARG A 246 12.47 11.63 5.34
C ARG A 246 13.49 10.52 5.51
N THR A 247 14.32 10.28 4.50
CA THR A 247 15.30 9.19 4.48
C THR A 247 16.72 9.67 4.84
N GLN A 248 16.84 10.88 5.38
CA GLN A 248 18.12 11.51 5.75
C GLN A 248 19.14 11.56 4.60
N GLY A 249 18.64 11.72 3.37
CA GLY A 249 19.44 11.82 2.17
C GLY A 249 19.98 10.48 1.66
N LEU A 250 19.43 9.34 2.12
CA LEU A 250 19.86 8.03 1.65
C LEU A 250 19.13 7.54 0.43
N VAL A 251 17.83 7.83 0.34
CA VAL A 251 17.00 7.36 -0.78
C VAL A 251 16.51 8.58 -1.54
N LYS A 252 16.79 8.56 -2.83
CA LYS A 252 16.24 9.50 -3.80
C LYS A 252 15.18 8.77 -4.62
N CYS A 253 13.97 9.32 -4.62
CA CYS A 253 12.85 8.84 -5.43
C CYS A 253 12.25 10.03 -6.18
N GLU A 254 12.04 9.87 -7.48
CA GLU A 254 11.44 10.91 -8.32
C GLU A 254 9.93 10.69 -8.42
N LEU A 255 9.17 11.79 -8.49
CA LEU A 255 7.71 11.73 -8.61
C LEU A 255 7.27 11.03 -9.92
N ASP A 256 8.06 11.16 -10.98
CA ASP A 256 7.82 10.49 -12.27
C ASP A 256 8.04 8.97 -12.21
N ASP A 257 8.97 8.49 -11.37
CA ASP A 257 9.15 7.06 -11.08
C ASP A 257 7.97 6.53 -10.27
N LEU A 258 7.53 7.28 -9.25
CA LEU A 258 6.32 6.96 -8.47
C LEU A 258 5.10 6.83 -9.40
N GLN A 259 4.81 7.85 -10.21
CA GLN A 259 3.64 7.85 -11.10
C GLN A 259 3.62 6.66 -12.07
N ARG A 260 4.79 6.20 -12.55
CA ARG A 260 4.91 5.02 -13.43
C ARG A 260 4.67 3.70 -12.70
N ALA A 261 5.06 3.61 -11.44
CA ALA A 261 4.86 2.41 -10.62
C ALA A 261 3.42 2.26 -10.11
N LEU A 262 2.66 3.35 -10.03
CA LEU A 262 1.26 3.33 -9.59
C LEU A 262 0.31 2.91 -10.72
N PRO A 263 -0.88 2.36 -10.39
CA PRO A 263 -1.92 2.13 -11.39
C PRO A 263 -2.26 3.40 -12.18
N PRO A 264 -2.41 3.31 -13.51
CA PRO A 264 -2.67 4.48 -14.34
C PRO A 264 -4.01 5.10 -13.96
N SER A 265 -4.02 6.42 -13.77
CA SER A 265 -5.21 7.14 -13.35
C SER A 265 -5.20 8.56 -13.90
N LYS A 266 -6.41 9.09 -14.16
CA LYS A 266 -6.62 10.51 -14.50
C LYS A 266 -6.99 11.35 -13.28
N LEU A 267 -7.21 10.70 -12.13
CA LEU A 267 -7.56 11.39 -10.90
C LEU A 267 -6.30 12.02 -10.28
N PRO A 268 -6.44 13.07 -9.46
CA PRO A 268 -5.29 13.68 -8.79
C PRO A 268 -4.58 12.72 -7.84
N LEU A 269 -3.25 12.73 -7.91
CA LEU A 269 -2.37 11.97 -7.03
C LEU A 269 -2.22 12.71 -5.70
N PHE A 270 -2.55 12.01 -4.61
CA PHE A 270 -2.30 12.44 -3.25
C PHE A 270 -1.19 11.57 -2.65
N VAL A 271 -0.24 12.19 -1.98
CA VAL A 271 0.89 11.51 -1.35
C VAL A 271 1.08 12.03 0.08
N TRP A 272 1.28 11.10 1.01
CA TRP A 272 1.76 11.37 2.35
C TRP A 272 3.19 10.87 2.51
N ILE A 273 4.03 11.74 3.04
CA ILE A 273 5.41 11.45 3.42
C ILE A 273 5.50 11.80 4.90
N SER A 274 5.96 10.86 5.73
CA SER A 274 6.09 11.12 7.17
C SER A 274 7.01 12.32 7.41
N LYS A 275 6.57 13.25 8.24
CA LYS A 275 7.32 14.46 8.59
C LYS A 275 8.15 14.31 9.86
N ASN A 276 7.82 13.32 10.70
CA ASN A 276 8.35 13.24 12.05
C ASN A 276 9.41 12.15 12.14
N LEU A 277 10.68 12.58 12.07
CA LEU A 277 11.82 11.78 12.56
C LEU A 277 11.76 11.59 14.09
N THR A 278 10.97 12.42 14.79
CA THR A 278 10.92 12.51 16.27
C THR A 278 9.80 11.72 16.94
N ASP A 279 8.79 11.27 16.19
CA ASP A 279 7.65 10.51 16.74
C ASP A 279 7.96 9.01 16.87
N LEU A 280 9.14 8.59 16.44
CA LEU A 280 9.64 7.23 16.59
C LEU A 280 10.53 7.22 17.82
N ASP A 281 10.08 6.54 18.88
CA ASP A 281 10.75 6.40 20.17
C ASP A 281 12.18 5.82 20.04
N GLY A 282 13.14 6.66 19.63
CA GLY A 282 14.57 6.32 19.53
C GLY A 282 14.93 5.23 18.49
N GLY A 283 14.02 4.92 17.56
CA GLY A 283 14.26 3.93 16.50
C GLY A 283 15.21 4.44 15.41
N ASP A 284 15.93 3.52 14.78
CA ASP A 284 16.75 3.82 13.60
C ASP A 284 15.81 4.21 12.42
N PRO A 285 15.91 5.43 11.86
CA PRO A 285 15.09 5.88 10.74
C PRO A 285 15.24 5.00 9.48
N HIS A 286 16.31 4.21 9.39
CA HIS A 286 16.54 3.25 8.31
C HIS A 286 15.69 1.98 8.45
N GLU A 287 15.13 1.69 9.62
CA GLU A 287 14.20 0.57 9.79
C GLU A 287 12.80 0.85 9.23
N ASP A 288 12.50 2.11 8.90
CA ASP A 288 11.18 2.55 8.46
C ASP A 288 10.94 2.42 6.96
N TYR A 289 11.97 2.10 6.18
CA TYR A 289 11.82 1.91 4.75
C TYR A 289 12.73 0.79 4.26
N ILE A 290 12.39 0.27 3.10
CA ILE A 290 13.14 -0.80 2.46
C ILE A 290 13.73 -0.22 1.17
N PHE A 291 15.04 -0.29 1.03
CA PHE A 291 15.75 -0.10 -0.24
C PHE A 291 16.38 -1.42 -0.65
N THR A 292 16.15 -1.83 -1.89
CA THR A 292 16.74 -3.03 -2.49
C THR A 292 17.60 -2.58 -3.67
N PRO A 293 18.94 -2.66 -3.58
CA PRO A 293 19.80 -2.39 -4.73
C PRO A 293 19.43 -3.28 -5.91
N GLU A 294 19.49 -2.74 -7.12
CA GLU A 294 19.49 -3.59 -8.32
C GLU A 294 20.76 -4.45 -8.26
N CYS A 295 20.62 -5.77 -8.31
CA CYS A 295 21.79 -6.63 -8.50
C CYS A 295 22.40 -6.20 -9.84
N ALA A 296 23.67 -5.81 -9.83
CA ALA A 296 24.42 -5.79 -11.08
C ALA A 296 24.26 -7.20 -11.65
N GLU A 297 23.56 -7.33 -12.77
CA GLU A 297 23.67 -8.52 -13.59
C GLU A 297 25.18 -8.61 -13.85
N GLU A 298 25.85 -9.54 -13.17
CA GLU A 298 27.21 -9.88 -13.54
C GLU A 298 27.07 -10.29 -14.99
N ASP A 299 27.46 -9.41 -15.91
CA ASP A 299 27.59 -9.72 -17.32
C ASP A 299 28.31 -11.06 -17.34
N GLU A 300 27.57 -12.14 -17.59
CA GLU A 300 28.15 -13.46 -17.74
C GLU A 300 29.05 -13.33 -18.95
N ALA A 301 30.32 -13.02 -18.68
CA ALA A 301 31.33 -12.85 -19.70
C ALA A 301 31.26 -14.12 -20.54
N GLU A 302 30.86 -13.97 -21.82
CA GLU A 302 30.82 -15.09 -22.74
C GLU A 302 32.15 -15.84 -22.61
N PRO A 303 32.12 -17.15 -22.28
CA PRO A 303 33.35 -17.90 -22.10
C PRO A 303 34.19 -17.77 -23.38
N PRO A 304 35.51 -17.53 -23.27
CA PRO A 304 36.36 -17.38 -24.43
C PRO A 304 36.27 -18.64 -25.30
N ALA A 305 36.07 -18.42 -26.61
CA ALA A 305 35.95 -19.46 -27.62
C ALA A 305 37.20 -20.32 -27.78
#